data_AF-A0A7S1D7L2-F1
#
_entry.id   AF-A0A7S1D7L2-F1
#
_cell.length_a   1.000
_cell.length_b   1.000
_cell.length_c   1.000
_cell.angle_alpha   90.00
_cell.angle_beta   90.00
_cell.angle_gamma   90.00
#
_symmetry.space_group_name_H-M   'P 1'
#
loop_
_entity.id
_entity.type
_entity.pdbx_description
1 polymer ?
#
loop_
_entity_poly.entity_id
_entity_poly.type
_entity_poly.pdbx_seq_one_letter_code
_entity_poly.pdbx_strand_id
1 'polypeptide(L)'
;MLSFFRLILFLVVPAHSFTIRPHGLIANPRLARMATNLECICIHCAHVTDCAAYHFVEKKHEQPHMTENPTFTPRNGSPIIEVNIRTIANEEEQQREVERMWREHESETKRAIEKQGDKEGPLVGEKIYDFVPVTTYEYDVVQCEDFVEDKDCWVRNMPEEVRLANPNF
;
A
#
# COMPACT_ATOMS: atom_id res chain seq x y z
N MET A 1 -56.45 59.51 -14.33
CA MET A 1 -55.22 60.29 -14.01
C MET A 1 -55.18 60.49 -12.50
N LEU A 2 -53.97 60.35 -11.91
CA LEU A 2 -53.63 60.52 -10.48
C LEU A 2 -54.21 59.41 -9.59
N SER A 3 -53.55 58.88 -8.57
CA SER A 3 -52.23 59.03 -7.95
C SER A 3 -52.30 58.06 -6.79
N PHE A 4 -51.36 57.13 -6.58
CA PHE A 4 -51.06 56.65 -5.24
C PHE A 4 -49.61 56.20 -5.16
N PHE A 5 -48.84 57.05 -4.47
CA PHE A 5 -47.51 56.81 -3.96
C PHE A 5 -47.41 55.45 -3.24
N ARG A 6 -46.36 54.68 -3.54
CA ARG A 6 -45.76 53.77 -2.57
C ARG A 6 -44.31 54.16 -2.34
N LEU A 7 -44.14 54.92 -1.26
CA LEU A 7 -42.86 55.18 -0.62
C LEU A 7 -42.38 53.86 -0.01
N ILE A 8 -41.32 53.26 -0.57
CA ILE A 8 -40.65 52.11 0.02
C ILE A 8 -39.81 52.64 1.20
N LEU A 9 -40.24 52.29 2.41
CA LEU A 9 -39.54 52.56 3.65
C LEU A 9 -38.28 51.67 3.69
N PHE A 10 -37.10 52.28 3.54
CA PHE A 10 -35.83 51.62 3.82
C PHE A 10 -35.72 51.35 5.32
N LEU A 11 -35.98 50.10 5.72
CA LEU A 11 -35.57 49.62 7.04
C LEU A 11 -34.07 49.33 7.00
N VAL A 12 -33.30 50.26 7.57
CA VAL A 12 -31.91 50.07 7.95
C VAL A 12 -31.87 49.06 9.10
N VAL A 13 -31.31 47.87 8.84
CA VAL A 13 -30.99 46.90 9.90
C VAL A 13 -29.52 47.11 10.28
N PRO A 14 -29.19 47.31 11.57
CA PRO A 14 -27.81 47.51 12.01
C PRO A 14 -27.00 46.23 11.86
N ALA A 15 -25.76 46.39 11.39
CA ALA A 15 -24.78 45.32 11.28
C ALA A 15 -24.48 44.75 12.69
N HIS A 16 -24.98 43.54 12.95
CA HIS A 16 -24.52 42.78 14.09
C HIS A 16 -23.07 42.35 13.85
N SER A 17 -22.17 42.93 14.64
CA SER A 17 -20.80 42.43 14.80
C SER A 17 -20.86 41.06 15.47
N PHE A 18 -20.90 40.00 14.68
CA PHE A 18 -20.61 38.66 15.17
C PHE A 18 -19.11 38.42 15.08
N THR A 19 -18.47 38.44 16.24
CA THR A 19 -17.10 37.97 16.42
C THR A 19 -17.05 36.48 16.06
N ILE A 20 -16.45 36.15 14.92
CA ILE A 20 -16.06 34.77 14.60
C ILE A 20 -14.92 34.44 15.57
N ARG A 21 -15.20 33.60 16.56
CA ARG A 21 -14.14 32.94 17.33
C ARG A 21 -13.30 32.13 16.34
N PRO A 22 -11.96 32.24 16.34
CA PRO A 22 -11.16 31.27 15.63
C PRO A 22 -11.40 29.95 16.35
N HIS A 23 -12.23 29.08 15.75
CA HIS A 23 -12.22 27.68 16.12
C HIS A 23 -10.78 27.24 15.92
N GLY A 24 -10.15 26.90 17.05
CA GLY A 24 -8.80 26.39 17.07
C GLY A 24 -8.65 25.34 15.98
N LEU A 25 -7.52 25.42 15.29
CA LEU A 25 -7.05 24.36 14.41
C LEU A 25 -7.06 23.08 15.25
N ILE A 26 -8.13 22.29 15.15
CA ILE A 26 -8.10 20.89 15.53
C ILE A 26 -7.19 20.28 14.48
N ALA A 27 -5.90 20.23 14.80
CA ALA A 27 -4.96 19.44 14.05
C ALA A 27 -5.55 18.03 14.00
N ASN A 28 -5.98 17.62 12.81
CA ASN A 28 -6.53 16.30 12.58
C ASN A 28 -5.42 15.30 12.91
N PRO A 29 -5.56 14.46 13.95
CA PRO A 29 -4.51 13.51 14.33
C PRO A 29 -4.25 12.44 13.25
N ARG A 30 -5.05 12.40 12.17
CA ARG A 30 -4.89 11.47 11.05
C ARG A 30 -3.77 11.81 10.06
N LEU A 31 -3.04 12.91 10.26
CA LEU A 31 -1.95 13.35 9.35
C LEU A 31 -0.58 13.42 10.04
N ALA A 32 -0.38 12.61 11.06
CA ALA A 32 0.94 12.35 11.65
C ALA A 32 1.21 10.83 11.73
N ARG A 33 0.96 10.09 10.65
CA ARG A 33 1.59 8.76 10.49
C ARG A 33 2.92 9.00 9.80
N MET A 34 3.93 9.36 10.60
CA MET A 34 5.32 9.19 10.19
C MET A 34 5.47 7.73 9.71
N ALA A 35 6.24 7.53 8.65
CA ALA A 35 6.56 6.22 8.12
C ALA A 35 7.05 5.29 9.24
N THR A 36 6.16 4.44 9.73
CA THR A 36 6.50 3.28 10.55
C THR A 36 6.23 2.09 9.66
N ASN A 37 7.22 1.21 9.49
CA ASN A 37 6.98 -0.17 9.09
C ASN A 37 5.72 -0.65 9.80
N LEU A 38 4.62 -0.79 9.09
CA LEU A 38 3.45 -1.44 9.65
C LEU A 38 3.74 -2.92 9.52
N GLU A 39 4.48 -3.45 10.49
CA GLU A 39 4.52 -4.88 10.69
C GLU A 39 3.08 -5.36 10.84
N CYS A 40 2.60 -6.11 9.86
CA CYS A 40 1.34 -6.83 9.93
C CYS A 40 1.28 -7.59 11.26
N ILE A 41 0.23 -7.39 12.07
CA ILE A 41 0.16 -8.00 13.41
C ILE A 41 0.26 -9.54 13.37
N CYS A 42 0.04 -10.14 12.20
CA CYS A 42 0.26 -11.54 11.92
C CYS A 42 1.67 -12.03 12.32
N ILE A 43 2.70 -11.17 12.31
CA ILE A 43 4.06 -11.56 12.71
C ILE A 43 4.16 -11.99 14.18
N HIS A 44 3.23 -11.55 15.02
CA HIS A 44 3.25 -11.73 16.46
C HIS A 44 1.98 -12.41 16.99
N CYS A 45 1.24 -13.12 16.14
CA CYS A 45 0.01 -13.80 16.54
C CYS A 45 0.22 -15.30 16.66
N ALA A 46 -0.23 -15.90 17.77
CA ALA A 46 -0.17 -17.35 17.98
C ALA A 46 -0.98 -18.15 16.95
N HIS A 47 -1.96 -17.51 16.30
CA HIS A 47 -2.79 -18.13 15.28
C HIS A 47 -2.20 -18.02 13.86
N VAL A 48 -0.99 -17.47 13.68
CA VAL A 48 -0.38 -17.24 12.35
C VAL A 48 -0.32 -18.50 11.48
N THR A 49 -0.11 -19.66 12.10
CA THR A 49 0.05 -20.93 11.38
C THR A 49 -1.25 -21.68 11.12
N ASP A 50 -2.41 -21.23 11.62
CA ASP A 50 -3.68 -21.98 11.51
C ASP A 50 -4.92 -21.11 11.23
N CYS A 51 -4.76 -19.79 11.08
CA CYS A 51 -5.88 -18.88 10.86
C CYS A 51 -6.24 -18.74 9.37
N ALA A 52 -7.50 -18.99 9.03
CA ALA A 52 -8.02 -18.86 7.68
C ALA A 52 -7.87 -17.44 7.09
N ALA A 53 -7.95 -16.40 7.93
CA ALA A 53 -7.76 -15.02 7.47
C ALA A 53 -6.29 -14.68 7.20
N TYR A 54 -5.35 -15.23 7.96
CA TYR A 54 -3.92 -15.03 7.70
C TYR A 54 -3.47 -15.81 6.47
N HIS A 55 -3.98 -17.03 6.30
CA HIS A 55 -3.82 -17.81 5.07
C HIS A 55 -4.32 -17.06 3.82
N PHE A 56 -5.44 -16.32 3.94
CA PHE A 56 -5.89 -15.44 2.86
C PHE A 56 -4.88 -14.33 2.53
N VAL A 57 -4.26 -13.70 3.54
CA VAL A 57 -3.25 -12.65 3.33
C VAL A 57 -1.99 -13.23 2.68
N GLU A 58 -1.51 -14.40 3.11
CA GLU A 58 -0.39 -15.11 2.47
C GLU A 58 -0.65 -15.32 0.97
N LYS A 59 -1.87 -15.76 0.62
CA LYS A 59 -2.29 -15.92 -0.78
C LYS A 59 -2.25 -14.61 -1.54
N LYS A 60 -2.65 -13.50 -0.91
CA LYS A 60 -2.63 -12.17 -1.54
C LYS A 60 -1.22 -11.63 -1.74
N HIS A 61 -0.26 -12.08 -0.93
CA HIS A 61 1.15 -11.77 -1.10
C HIS A 61 1.90 -12.75 -2.01
N GLU A 62 1.20 -13.75 -2.58
CA GLU A 62 1.80 -14.82 -3.38
C GLU A 62 2.97 -15.51 -2.64
N GLN A 63 2.91 -15.55 -1.31
CA GLN A 63 3.91 -16.20 -0.47
C GLN A 63 3.51 -17.66 -0.22
N PRO A 64 4.49 -18.54 0.04
CA PRO A 64 4.21 -19.90 0.51
C PRO A 64 3.33 -19.89 1.76
N HIS A 65 2.39 -20.82 1.81
CA HIS A 65 1.49 -20.96 2.95
C HIS A 65 2.20 -21.58 4.15
N MET A 66 1.91 -21.07 5.36
CA MET A 66 2.37 -21.68 6.61
C MET A 66 1.73 -23.05 6.84
N THR A 67 0.44 -23.15 6.51
CA THR A 67 -0.36 -24.37 6.51
C THR A 67 -1.29 -24.35 5.31
N GLU A 68 -1.48 -25.47 4.62
CA GLU A 68 -2.38 -25.55 3.46
C GLU A 68 -3.87 -25.59 3.87
N ASN A 69 -4.17 -26.01 5.10
CA ASN A 69 -5.54 -26.23 5.55
C ASN A 69 -5.74 -25.66 6.96
N PRO A 70 -5.86 -24.33 7.09
CA PRO A 70 -6.11 -23.68 8.38
C PRO A 70 -7.46 -24.11 8.95
N THR A 71 -7.50 -24.47 10.24
CA THR A 71 -8.74 -24.89 10.93
C THR A 71 -9.34 -23.78 11.78
N PHE A 72 -8.53 -22.80 12.19
CA PHE A 72 -9.00 -21.66 12.98
C PHE A 72 -9.68 -20.61 12.08
N THR A 73 -10.93 -20.27 12.41
CA THR A 73 -11.67 -19.17 11.78
C THR A 73 -11.85 -18.05 12.80
N PRO A 74 -11.38 -16.82 12.53
CA PRO A 74 -11.54 -15.70 13.45
C PRO A 74 -13.01 -15.26 13.56
N ARG A 75 -13.31 -14.51 14.61
CA ARG A 75 -14.65 -13.94 14.85
C ARG A 75 -15.12 -13.09 13.69
N ASN A 76 -16.43 -13.12 13.44
CA ASN A 76 -17.06 -12.31 12.40
C ASN A 76 -16.76 -10.82 12.61
N GLY A 77 -16.32 -10.13 11.55
CA GLY A 77 -15.86 -8.74 11.61
C GLY A 77 -14.39 -8.56 11.97
N SER A 78 -13.64 -9.65 12.19
CA SER A 78 -12.22 -9.68 12.51
C SER A 78 -11.49 -10.76 11.69
N PRO A 79 -10.21 -10.57 11.32
CA PRO A 79 -9.39 -9.37 11.51
C PRO A 79 -9.78 -8.23 10.56
N ILE A 80 -9.32 -7.01 10.88
CA ILE A 80 -9.33 -5.86 9.99
C ILE A 80 -8.07 -5.89 9.14
N ILE A 81 -8.26 -5.91 7.83
CA ILE A 81 -7.19 -5.89 6.82
C ILE A 81 -7.23 -4.52 6.12
N GLU A 82 -6.14 -3.76 6.23
CA GLU A 82 -5.90 -2.52 5.49
C GLU A 82 -5.29 -2.88 4.13
N VAL A 83 -5.83 -2.35 3.04
CA VAL A 83 -5.32 -2.60 1.68
C VAL A 83 -4.81 -1.30 1.09
N ASN A 84 -3.50 -1.23 0.89
CA ASN A 84 -2.83 -0.10 0.27
C ASN A 84 -2.69 -0.37 -1.23
N ILE A 85 -3.35 0.45 -2.05
CA ILE A 85 -3.31 0.38 -3.52
C ILE A 85 -2.44 1.53 -4.01
N ARG A 86 -1.36 1.21 -4.71
CA ARG A 86 -0.49 2.22 -5.34
C ARG A 86 -0.49 2.01 -6.85
N THR A 87 -0.75 3.07 -7.58
CA THR A 87 -0.67 3.08 -9.05
C THR A 87 0.40 4.07 -9.44
N ILE A 88 1.31 3.67 -10.32
CA ILE A 88 2.26 4.59 -10.95
C ILE A 88 1.46 5.41 -11.97
N ALA A 89 0.86 6.51 -11.52
CA ALA A 89 -0.27 7.15 -12.20
C ALA A 89 0.11 8.45 -12.93
N ASN A 90 1.34 8.95 -12.77
CA ASN A 90 1.76 10.18 -13.43
C ASN A 90 2.89 9.95 -14.43
N GLU A 91 2.89 10.81 -15.46
CA GLU A 91 3.84 10.74 -16.59
C GLU A 91 5.29 10.81 -16.11
N GLU A 92 5.58 11.58 -15.06
CA GLU A 92 6.93 11.73 -14.53
C GLU A 92 7.43 10.44 -13.85
N GLU A 93 6.62 9.77 -13.04
CA GLU A 93 6.97 8.48 -12.42
C GLU A 93 7.11 7.39 -13.46
N GLN A 94 6.23 7.37 -14.46
CA GLN A 94 6.34 6.45 -15.58
C GLN A 94 7.64 6.68 -16.37
N GLN A 95 7.99 7.95 -16.65
CA GLN A 95 9.25 8.30 -17.29
C GLN A 95 10.47 7.86 -16.46
N ARG A 96 10.46 8.10 -15.14
CA ARG A 96 11.54 7.65 -14.25
C ARG A 96 11.71 6.14 -14.25
N GLU A 97 10.61 5.40 -14.27
CA GLU A 97 10.63 3.93 -14.31
C GLU A 97 11.11 3.41 -15.67
N VAL A 98 10.67 4.03 -16.77
CA VAL A 98 11.19 3.74 -18.12
C VAL A 98 12.69 4.01 -18.20
N GLU A 99 13.18 5.11 -17.62
CA GLU A 99 14.61 5.43 -17.59
C GLU A 99 15.40 4.42 -16.73
N ARG A 100 14.83 3.95 -15.61
CA ARG A 100 15.40 2.84 -14.81
C ARG A 100 15.52 1.57 -15.64
N MET A 101 14.45 1.15 -16.32
CA MET A 101 14.42 -0.02 -17.20
C MET A 101 15.44 0.09 -18.33
N TRP A 102 15.57 1.27 -18.96
CA TRP A 102 16.52 1.49 -20.06
C TRP A 102 17.96 1.29 -19.58
N ARG A 103 18.33 1.88 -18.44
CA ARG A 103 19.67 1.74 -17.84
C ARG A 103 20.01 0.29 -17.49
N GLU A 104 19.04 -0.47 -16.97
CA GLU A 104 19.24 -1.89 -16.69
C GLU A 104 19.46 -2.69 -17.99
N HIS A 105 18.64 -2.45 -19.02
CA HIS A 105 18.79 -3.08 -20.33
C HIS A 105 20.15 -2.77 -20.99
N GLU A 106 20.61 -1.54 -20.88
CA GLU A 106 21.91 -1.06 -21.38
C GLU A 106 23.06 -1.82 -20.70
N SER A 107 23.00 -1.98 -19.37
CA SER A 107 23.96 -2.77 -18.60
C SER A 107 23.92 -4.26 -18.96
N GLU A 108 22.73 -4.84 -19.14
CA GLU A 108 22.57 -6.25 -19.53
C GLU A 108 23.12 -6.50 -20.94
N THR A 109 22.81 -5.61 -21.88
CA THR A 109 23.32 -5.67 -23.26
C THR A 109 24.83 -5.59 -23.27
N LYS A 110 25.43 -4.68 -22.49
CA LYS A 110 26.89 -4.61 -22.34
C LYS A 110 27.50 -5.90 -21.79
N ARG A 111 26.90 -6.47 -20.73
CA ARG A 111 27.35 -7.77 -20.17
C ARG A 111 27.20 -8.91 -21.17
N ALA A 112 26.14 -8.91 -21.97
CA ALA A 112 25.91 -9.92 -23.00
C ALA A 112 26.95 -9.81 -24.13
N ILE A 113 27.25 -8.59 -24.61
CA ILE A 113 28.31 -8.32 -25.59
C ILE A 113 29.67 -8.81 -25.06
N GLU A 114 30.02 -8.44 -23.82
CA GLU A 114 31.26 -8.88 -23.18
C GLU A 114 31.35 -10.41 -23.05
N LYS A 115 30.24 -11.10 -22.73
CA LYS A 115 30.19 -12.57 -22.67
C LYS A 115 30.25 -13.23 -24.04
N GLN A 116 29.70 -12.61 -25.08
CA GLN A 116 29.61 -13.18 -26.42
C GLN A 116 30.96 -13.12 -27.18
N GLY A 117 31.80 -12.12 -26.87
CA GLY A 117 33.09 -11.94 -27.54
C GLY A 117 32.91 -11.73 -29.05
N ASP A 118 33.80 -12.29 -29.88
CA ASP A 118 33.75 -12.17 -31.35
C ASP A 118 32.77 -13.13 -32.03
N LYS A 119 31.87 -13.79 -31.29
CA LYS A 119 30.91 -14.75 -31.87
C LYS A 119 29.77 -14.01 -32.56
N GLU A 120 29.68 -14.11 -33.89
CA GLU A 120 28.56 -13.58 -34.67
C GLU A 120 27.24 -14.28 -34.30
N GLY A 121 26.23 -13.48 -33.97
CA GLY A 121 24.86 -13.94 -33.69
C GLY A 121 24.02 -12.83 -33.06
N PRO A 122 22.67 -12.86 -33.19
CA PRO A 122 21.80 -11.87 -32.55
C PRO A 122 21.96 -11.91 -31.04
N LEU A 123 22.12 -10.74 -30.41
CA LEU A 123 22.01 -10.58 -28.96
C LEU A 123 20.54 -10.77 -28.58
N VAL A 124 20.20 -11.94 -28.04
CA VAL A 124 18.86 -12.20 -27.53
C VAL A 124 18.88 -11.94 -26.02
N GLY A 125 18.22 -10.86 -25.60
CA GLY A 125 17.96 -10.60 -24.19
C GLY A 125 16.92 -11.58 -23.65
N GLU A 126 17.12 -12.06 -22.42
CA GLU A 126 16.18 -12.97 -21.75
C GLU A 126 14.97 -12.21 -21.17
N LYS A 127 15.14 -10.91 -20.86
CA LYS A 127 14.09 -10.07 -20.27
C LYS A 127 13.20 -9.41 -21.31
N ILE A 128 11.89 -9.57 -21.12
CA ILE A 128 10.83 -8.84 -21.79
C ILE A 128 10.36 -7.74 -20.83
N TYR A 129 10.33 -6.49 -21.29
CA TYR A 129 9.87 -5.35 -20.49
C TYR A 129 8.42 -5.03 -20.85
N ASP A 130 7.54 -4.99 -19.83
CA ASP A 130 6.15 -4.57 -19.96
C ASP A 130 6.00 -3.10 -19.53
N PHE A 131 5.40 -2.28 -20.38
CA PHE A 131 5.22 -0.84 -20.17
C PHE A 131 3.84 -0.48 -19.60
N VAL A 132 3.01 -1.47 -19.26
CA VAL A 132 1.71 -1.26 -18.63
C VAL A 132 1.91 -0.67 -17.22
N PRO A 133 1.12 0.34 -16.81
CA PRO A 133 1.22 0.91 -15.47
C PRO A 133 1.03 -0.18 -14.40
N VAL A 134 2.06 -0.35 -13.57
CA VAL A 134 2.04 -1.32 -12.48
C VAL A 134 1.15 -0.76 -11.36
N THR A 135 0.13 -1.53 -11.00
CA THR A 135 -0.64 -1.30 -9.77
C THR A 135 -0.21 -2.33 -8.75
N THR A 136 0.32 -1.88 -7.62
CA THR A 136 0.75 -2.74 -6.52
C THR A 136 -0.29 -2.74 -5.40
N TYR A 137 -0.54 -3.90 -4.82
CA TYR A 137 -1.44 -4.10 -3.69
C TYR A 137 -0.63 -4.60 -2.49
N GLU A 138 -0.86 -4.01 -1.32
CA GLU A 138 -0.23 -4.38 -0.06
C GLU A 138 -1.34 -4.62 0.97
N TYR A 139 -1.37 -5.81 1.58
CA TYR A 139 -2.42 -6.27 2.48
C TYR A 139 -1.88 -6.42 3.91
N ASP A 140 -2.25 -5.50 4.79
CA ASP A 140 -1.78 -5.48 6.17
C ASP A 140 -2.90 -5.86 7.14
N VAL A 141 -2.66 -6.87 7.97
CA VAL A 141 -3.55 -7.12 9.12
C VAL A 141 -3.21 -6.09 10.19
N VAL A 142 -4.13 -5.17 10.46
CA VAL A 142 -3.90 -4.05 11.39
C VAL A 142 -4.59 -4.22 12.73
N GLN A 143 -5.62 -5.07 12.80
CA GLN A 143 -6.33 -5.37 14.04
C GLN A 143 -6.95 -6.77 13.97
N CYS A 144 -6.97 -7.49 15.09
CA CYS A 144 -7.69 -8.76 15.22
C CYS A 144 -8.22 -8.89 16.64
N GLU A 145 -9.50 -9.19 16.81
CA GLU A 145 -10.07 -9.42 18.13
C GLU A 145 -9.56 -10.72 18.76
N ASP A 146 -9.24 -11.72 17.95
CA ASP A 146 -8.65 -12.99 18.35
C ASP A 146 -7.12 -12.96 18.39
N PHE A 147 -6.53 -11.76 18.40
CA PHE A 147 -5.10 -11.62 18.52
C PHE A 147 -4.63 -12.19 19.87
N VAL A 148 -3.71 -13.14 19.79
CA VAL A 148 -2.99 -13.69 20.95
C VAL A 148 -1.52 -13.44 20.69
N GLU A 149 -0.91 -12.60 21.51
CA GLU A 149 0.49 -12.24 21.35
C GLU A 149 1.39 -13.47 21.52
N ASP A 150 2.16 -13.75 20.46
CA ASP A 150 3.25 -14.69 20.45
C ASP A 150 4.36 -14.09 19.59
N LYS A 151 5.34 -13.48 20.26
CA LYS A 151 6.36 -12.69 19.61
C LYS A 151 7.14 -13.52 18.58
N ASP A 152 7.33 -12.92 17.40
CA ASP A 152 8.05 -13.49 16.26
C ASP A 152 7.52 -14.88 15.82
N CYS A 153 6.25 -15.20 16.11
CA CYS A 153 5.67 -16.49 15.78
C CYS A 153 5.78 -16.81 14.29
N TRP A 154 5.58 -15.81 13.43
CA TRP A 154 5.75 -15.98 11.99
C TRP A 154 7.21 -16.31 11.64
N VAL A 155 8.19 -15.59 12.21
CA VAL A 155 9.63 -15.83 11.93
C VAL A 155 10.05 -17.24 12.34
N ARG A 156 9.59 -17.71 13.51
CA ARG A 156 9.88 -19.08 13.98
C ARG A 156 9.28 -20.17 13.10
N ASN A 157 8.17 -19.88 12.42
CA ASN A 157 7.47 -20.83 11.56
C ASN A 157 7.70 -20.59 10.06
N MET A 158 8.53 -19.60 9.70
CA MET A 158 8.74 -19.15 8.33
C MET A 158 9.01 -20.32 7.36
N PRO A 159 8.26 -20.41 6.23
CA PRO A 159 8.47 -21.45 5.24
C PRO A 159 9.92 -21.49 4.75
N GLU A 160 10.40 -22.70 4.44
CA GLU A 160 11.79 -22.94 4.05
C GLU A 160 12.21 -22.09 2.85
N GLU A 161 11.34 -21.98 1.86
CA GLU A 161 11.57 -21.24 0.63
C GLU A 161 11.81 -19.76 0.90
N VAL A 162 11.03 -19.17 1.81
CA VAL A 162 11.17 -17.76 2.21
C VAL A 162 12.46 -17.55 3.00
N ARG A 163 12.81 -18.48 3.88
CA ARG A 163 14.00 -18.42 4.72
C ARG A 163 15.28 -18.56 3.90
N LEU A 164 15.28 -19.45 2.90
CA LEU A 164 16.39 -19.61 1.95
C LEU A 164 16.57 -18.38 1.05
N ALA A 165 15.47 -17.74 0.65
CA ALA A 165 15.50 -16.50 -0.12
C ALA A 165 16.00 -15.30 0.71
N ASN A 166 15.77 -15.31 2.03
CA ASN A 166 16.07 -14.20 2.94
C ASN A 166 16.84 -14.69 4.18
N PRO A 167 18.13 -15.06 4.07
CA PRO A 167 18.88 -15.69 5.16
C PRO A 167 19.18 -14.78 6.36
N ASN A 168 18.95 -13.47 6.24
CA ASN A 168 19.22 -12.48 7.28
C ASN A 168 17.94 -11.83 7.83
N PHE A 169 16.81 -12.54 7.73
CA PHE A 169 15.54 -12.07 8.26
C PHE A 169 15.61 -11.88 9.79
#